data_AF-A0A924V480-F1
#
_entry.id   AF-A0A924V480-F1
#
_cell.length_a   1.000
_cell.length_b   1.000
_cell.length_c   1.000
_cell.angle_alpha   90.00
_cell.angle_beta   90.00
_cell.angle_gamma   90.00
#
_symmetry.space_group_name_H-M   'P 1'
#
loop_
_entity.id
_entity.type
_entity.pdbx_description
1 polymer ?
#
loop_
_entity_poly.entity_id
_entity_poly.type
_entity_poly.pdbx_seq_one_letter_code
_entity_poly.pdbx_strand_id
1 'polypeptide(L)'
;MSPQKNYDKKIICRLIIKMTDNNFELVENPDYEDFNLEMLHDYWSFKDAGHRKFTYTVKALLNKYDLKTSDKLVRIIRHSGHLGFKKLLDCKRCYKTFNVYTRKDIDFDKRHWFSTQLICGYCRKLAVELHVKENLVEFKQFIPVDQQIENQPPTAELKYLEKIFLYSLLTNVKIVGKNSIPPQEWSTFKEVEANGLQYILKNIIEKRYIININQYDIFAEKQNELRKLYNKSESQLSGELKDEINYYLRLSFNSEINVEMPKGFNSFEDWIEKLYEEIIEEKLLVSDYKELEKYILNKRLLEVYSLLDYVCQLKSIPVKKNNAFELDLMRMLLKYDLQHVLAIFMYMAKQTAADLYDMSQKVFDVKVFMKEPIFGRHLASYLDHLERKNEKPKYPRQLPENWTYSEIELFVSSQIIGNYEKWEKFTPHEVLSLWMEAKGVELTEE
;
A
#
# COMPACT_ATOMS: atom_id res chain seq x y z
N MET A 1 -14.96 34.69 -3.31
CA MET A 1 -14.88 35.39 -2.01
C MET A 1 -14.78 34.35 -0.92
N SER A 2 -13.60 34.20 -0.33
CA SER A 2 -13.26 33.13 0.60
C SER A 2 -12.93 33.72 1.96
N PRO A 3 -13.47 33.19 3.06
CA PRO A 3 -12.84 33.36 4.36
C PRO A 3 -12.49 32.01 5.01
N GLN A 4 -11.45 32.07 5.85
CA GLN A 4 -11.16 31.16 6.97
C GLN A 4 -10.44 29.83 6.67
N LYS A 5 -9.20 29.94 6.17
CA LYS A 5 -8.09 29.09 6.63
C LYS A 5 -7.12 29.95 7.42
N ASN A 6 -7.32 30.06 8.74
CA ASN A 6 -6.35 30.75 9.60
C ASN A 6 -6.49 30.38 11.08
N TYR A 7 -6.24 29.12 11.45
CA TYR A 7 -6.13 28.72 12.87
C TYR A 7 -4.90 27.86 13.22
N ASP A 8 -3.92 27.72 12.32
CA ASP A 8 -2.72 26.89 12.58
C ASP A 8 -1.39 27.66 12.69
N LYS A 9 -1.43 28.99 12.82
CA LYS A 9 -0.19 29.79 12.95
C LYS A 9 -0.34 30.94 13.92
N LYS A 10 -0.56 30.68 15.22
CA LYS A 10 -0.34 31.73 16.23
C LYS A 10 -0.27 31.32 17.71
N ILE A 11 0.51 30.30 18.07
CA ILE A 11 1.14 30.30 19.42
C ILE A 11 2.59 29.82 19.30
N ILE A 12 3.39 30.54 18.50
CA ILE A 12 4.82 30.65 18.80
C ILE A 12 4.92 31.79 19.82
N CYS A 13 4.64 31.48 21.08
CA CYS A 13 5.01 32.35 22.18
C CYS A 13 6.54 32.48 22.14
N ARG A 14 7.01 33.63 21.64
CA ARG A 14 8.38 34.12 21.83
C ARG A 14 8.61 34.33 23.33
N LEU A 15 8.85 33.25 24.06
CA LEU A 15 9.43 33.33 25.39
C LEU A 15 10.95 33.51 25.21
N ILE A 16 11.36 34.77 25.20
CA ILE A 16 12.68 35.14 25.71
C ILE A 16 12.67 34.69 27.16
N ILE A 17 13.30 33.55 27.45
CA ILE A 17 13.50 33.07 28.82
C ILE A 17 14.49 34.04 29.47
N LYS A 18 13.99 35.14 30.03
CA LYS A 18 14.67 35.80 31.13
C LYS A 18 14.46 34.90 32.35
N MET A 19 15.49 34.16 32.74
CA MET A 19 15.57 33.57 34.09
C MET A 19 15.80 34.71 35.09
N THR A 20 14.82 35.59 35.23
CA THR A 20 14.83 36.65 36.24
C THR A 20 13.89 36.23 37.36
N ASP A 21 14.43 36.33 38.57
CA ASP A 21 13.93 35.96 39.90
C ASP A 21 14.16 34.50 40.33
N ASN A 22 15.04 34.38 41.34
CA ASN A 22 15.60 33.18 41.96
C ASN A 22 14.53 32.21 42.52
N ASN A 23 13.92 31.39 41.68
CA ASN A 23 13.06 30.29 42.11
C ASN A 23 13.76 28.93 41.91
N PHE A 24 14.98 28.80 42.42
CA PHE A 24 15.63 27.51 42.59
C PHE A 24 15.91 27.26 44.06
N GLU A 25 15.65 26.06 44.51
CA GLU A 25 15.96 25.57 45.85
C GLU A 25 17.14 24.62 45.73
N LEU A 26 18.19 24.84 46.52
CA LEU A 26 19.26 23.87 46.64
C LEU A 26 18.80 22.80 47.63
N VAL A 27 18.55 21.60 47.12
CA VAL A 27 18.15 20.45 47.94
C VAL A 27 19.41 19.70 48.35
N GLU A 28 19.62 19.58 49.65
CA GLU A 28 20.78 18.92 50.25
C GLU A 28 20.44 17.49 50.68
N ASN A 29 21.43 16.61 50.65
CA ASN A 29 21.34 15.24 51.12
C ASN A 29 22.45 15.00 52.15
N PRO A 30 22.24 15.42 53.42
CA PRO A 30 23.26 15.34 54.47
C PRO A 30 23.62 13.90 54.87
N ASP A 31 22.77 12.93 54.52
CA ASP A 31 22.97 11.50 54.84
C ASP A 31 23.97 10.81 53.90
N TYR A 32 24.49 11.51 52.88
CA TYR A 32 25.50 10.95 51.98
C TYR A 32 26.90 10.97 52.61
N GLU A 33 27.62 9.85 52.54
CA GLU A 33 28.91 9.64 53.21
C GLU A 33 29.98 10.67 52.83
N ASP A 34 30.03 11.09 51.55
CA ASP A 34 30.96 12.13 51.10
C ASP A 34 30.30 13.53 51.04
N PHE A 35 29.21 13.78 51.80
CA PHE A 35 28.50 15.06 51.75
C PHE A 35 29.42 16.22 52.16
N ASN A 36 29.52 17.21 51.27
CA ASN A 36 30.27 18.43 51.51
C ASN A 36 29.43 19.65 51.11
N LEU A 37 28.88 20.33 52.12
CA LEU A 37 28.02 21.48 51.96
C LEU A 37 28.71 22.64 51.23
N GLU A 38 29.96 22.95 51.60
CA GLU A 38 30.72 24.04 50.98
C GLU A 38 30.97 23.75 49.49
N MET A 39 31.35 22.52 49.16
CA MET A 39 31.56 22.08 47.78
C MET A 39 30.28 22.13 46.97
N LEU A 40 29.15 21.76 47.56
CA LEU A 40 27.84 21.83 46.92
C LEU A 40 27.44 23.28 46.61
N HIS A 41 27.62 24.20 47.56
CA HIS A 41 27.37 25.63 47.35
C HIS A 41 28.29 26.24 46.29
N ASP A 42 29.58 25.94 46.34
CA ASP A 42 30.55 26.42 45.36
C ASP A 42 30.29 25.86 43.96
N TYR A 43 29.87 24.60 43.88
CA TYR A 43 29.49 23.98 42.61
C TYR A 43 28.24 24.62 41.98
N TRP A 44 27.28 25.07 42.77
CA TRP A 44 26.06 25.73 42.28
C TRP A 44 26.11 27.26 42.34
N SER A 45 27.23 27.86 42.73
CA SER A 45 27.39 29.32 42.80
C SER A 45 27.37 29.99 41.42
N PHE A 46 26.55 31.01 41.26
CA PHE A 46 26.40 31.80 40.03
C PHE A 46 26.96 33.21 40.20
N LYS A 47 27.75 33.67 39.23
CA LYS A 47 28.27 35.05 39.18
C LYS A 47 27.21 36.02 38.64
N ASP A 48 26.42 35.52 37.69
CA ASP A 48 25.24 36.19 37.15
C ASP A 48 24.28 35.10 36.65
N ALA A 49 23.16 34.95 37.35
CA ALA A 49 22.12 33.96 37.01
C ALA A 49 21.46 34.28 35.65
N GLY A 50 21.36 35.56 35.28
CA GLY A 50 20.79 36.01 34.01
C GLY A 50 21.73 35.84 32.82
N HIS A 51 23.05 35.82 33.04
CA HIS A 51 24.07 35.64 32.00
C HIS A 51 24.70 34.23 31.96
N ARG A 52 24.12 33.28 32.70
CA ARG A 52 24.42 31.83 32.58
C ARG A 52 25.90 31.49 32.89
N LYS A 53 26.51 32.16 33.88
CA LYS A 53 27.93 31.93 34.26
C LYS A 53 28.07 31.52 35.72
N PHE A 54 28.68 30.35 35.93
CA PHE A 54 29.08 29.87 37.25
C PHE A 54 30.25 30.69 37.80
N THR A 55 30.25 30.91 39.11
CA THR A 55 31.33 31.62 39.83
C THR A 55 32.66 30.88 39.71
N TYR A 56 32.62 29.56 39.88
CA TYR A 56 33.79 28.70 39.79
C TYR A 56 33.73 27.77 38.58
N THR A 57 34.83 27.67 37.84
CA THR A 57 34.99 26.64 36.81
C THR A 57 35.17 25.26 37.45
N VAL A 58 34.88 24.18 36.72
CA VAL A 58 35.10 22.81 37.22
C VAL A 58 36.57 22.62 37.64
N LYS A 59 37.52 23.16 36.87
CA LYS A 59 38.96 23.10 37.18
C LYS A 59 39.32 23.82 38.49
N ALA A 60 38.71 24.97 38.76
CA ALA A 60 38.91 25.71 40.01
C ALA A 60 38.42 24.90 41.23
N LEU A 61 37.27 24.23 41.10
CA LEU A 61 36.72 23.38 42.16
C LEU A 61 37.57 22.13 42.40
N LEU A 62 38.08 21.49 41.35
CA LEU A 62 38.99 20.35 41.49
C LEU A 62 40.25 20.73 42.27
N ASN A 63 40.81 21.91 42.00
CA ASN A 63 41.98 22.41 42.73
C ASN A 63 41.65 22.80 44.18
N LYS A 64 40.49 23.44 44.42
CA LYS A 64 40.07 23.89 45.77
C LYS A 64 39.87 22.71 46.73
N TYR A 65 39.32 21.61 46.24
CA TYR A 65 38.96 20.43 47.04
C TYR A 65 39.87 19.22 46.83
N ASP A 66 41.03 19.40 46.20
CA ASP A 66 42.03 18.35 45.91
C ASP A 66 41.44 17.08 45.27
N LEU A 67 40.61 17.27 44.23
CA LEU A 67 39.96 16.19 43.50
C LEU A 67 40.68 15.91 42.17
N LYS A 68 41.08 14.66 41.95
CA LYS A 68 41.84 14.24 40.76
C LYS A 68 41.05 14.30 39.44
N THR A 69 39.72 14.16 39.47
CA THR A 69 38.89 14.09 38.24
C THR A 69 37.55 14.80 38.38
N SER A 70 37.05 15.35 37.26
CA SER A 70 35.73 15.97 37.18
C SER A 70 34.60 14.99 37.50
N ASP A 71 34.76 13.72 37.18
CA ASP A 71 33.73 12.71 37.40
C ASP A 71 33.54 12.42 38.88
N LYS A 72 34.63 12.44 39.67
CA LYS A 72 34.56 12.33 41.12
C LYS A 72 33.80 13.50 41.73
N LEU A 73 34.09 14.73 41.28
CA LEU A 73 33.35 15.93 41.69
C LEU A 73 31.86 15.83 41.33
N VAL A 74 31.53 15.49 40.09
CA VAL A 74 30.12 15.37 39.64
C VAL A 74 29.37 14.30 40.41
N ARG A 75 30.02 13.16 40.71
CA ARG A 75 29.42 12.09 41.52
C ARG A 75 29.11 12.57 42.94
N ILE A 76 30.08 13.18 43.62
CA ILE A 76 29.89 13.72 44.97
C ILE A 76 28.74 14.72 44.98
N ILE A 77 28.74 15.67 44.04
CA ILE A 77 27.68 16.69 43.95
C ILE A 77 26.31 16.05 43.71
N ARG A 78 26.18 15.14 42.75
CA ARG A 78 24.92 14.49 42.39
C ARG A 78 24.27 13.76 43.57
N HIS A 79 25.10 13.18 44.45
CA HIS A 79 24.62 12.47 45.64
C HIS A 79 24.49 13.38 46.87
N SER A 80 25.21 14.50 46.91
CA SER A 80 25.13 15.52 47.97
C SER A 80 23.93 16.43 47.82
N GLY A 81 23.40 16.62 46.62
CA GLY A 81 22.25 17.50 46.41
C GLY A 81 21.96 17.83 44.94
N HIS A 82 20.94 18.66 44.72
CA HIS A 82 20.54 19.10 43.39
C HIS A 82 19.81 20.45 43.42
N LEU A 83 19.71 21.10 42.26
CA LEU A 83 18.86 22.29 42.12
C LEU A 83 17.43 21.86 41.75
N GLY A 84 16.45 22.24 42.58
CA GLY A 84 15.02 22.07 42.34
C GLY A 84 14.39 23.35 41.81
N PHE A 85 13.77 23.30 40.64
CA PHE A 85 13.04 24.43 40.06
C PHE A 85 11.55 24.14 40.11
N LYS A 86 10.82 24.85 40.97
CA LYS A 86 9.36 24.77 41.00
C LYS A 86 8.77 25.79 40.03
N LYS A 87 8.15 25.31 38.96
CA LYS A 87 7.57 26.18 37.93
C LYS A 87 6.09 25.93 37.75
N LEU A 88 5.33 27.02 37.59
CA LEU A 88 3.94 26.99 37.20
C LEU A 88 3.84 26.53 35.73
N LEU A 89 3.05 25.48 35.49
CA LEU A 89 2.77 24.94 34.17
C LEU A 89 1.84 25.87 33.38
N ASP A 90 1.75 25.67 32.06
CA ASP A 90 1.02 26.57 31.15
C ASP A 90 -0.47 26.73 31.48
N CYS A 91 -1.05 25.75 32.19
CA CYS A 91 -2.43 25.81 32.68
C CYS A 91 -2.64 26.79 33.84
N LYS A 92 -1.58 27.42 34.34
CA LYS A 92 -1.58 28.37 35.47
C LYS A 92 -2.14 27.80 36.78
N ARG A 93 -2.30 26.48 36.90
CA ARG A 93 -2.87 25.79 38.08
C ARG A 93 -1.94 24.73 38.66
N CYS A 94 -1.17 24.05 37.81
CA CYS A 94 -0.28 22.97 38.23
C CYS A 94 1.15 23.47 38.39
N TYR A 95 1.87 22.95 39.37
CA TYR A 95 3.31 23.15 39.51
C TYR A 95 4.05 21.86 39.14
N LYS A 96 5.23 21.99 38.55
CA LYS A 96 6.16 20.88 38.37
C LYS A 96 7.52 21.28 38.90
N THR A 97 8.12 20.36 39.64
CA THR A 97 9.50 20.48 40.10
C THR A 97 10.41 19.83 39.07
N PHE A 98 11.42 20.56 38.63
CA PHE A 98 12.47 20.07 37.76
C PHE A 98 13.76 19.97 38.56
N ASN A 99 14.38 18.79 38.59
CA ASN A 99 15.61 18.56 39.34
C ASN A 99 16.80 18.55 38.39
N VAL A 100 17.84 19.29 38.74
CA VAL A 100 19.08 19.41 37.98
C VAL A 100 20.22 18.91 38.86
N TYR A 101 20.82 17.79 38.45
CA TYR A 101 21.83 17.08 39.23
C TYR A 101 23.25 17.44 38.81
N THR A 102 23.43 17.94 37.59
CA THR A 102 24.73 18.33 37.04
C THR A 102 24.63 19.62 36.23
N ARG A 103 25.74 20.36 36.11
CA ARG A 103 25.77 21.56 35.26
C ARG A 103 25.44 21.28 33.78
N LYS A 104 25.65 20.05 33.30
CA LYS A 104 25.31 19.63 31.93
C LYS A 104 23.79 19.49 31.70
N ASP A 105 23.03 19.26 32.78
CA ASP A 105 21.56 19.18 32.71
C ASP A 105 20.92 20.57 32.50
N ILE A 106 21.67 21.64 32.77
CA ILE A 106 21.29 23.01 32.44
C ILE A 106 21.66 23.30 30.99
N ASP A 107 20.89 22.73 30.07
CA ASP A 107 21.03 23.03 28.64
C ASP A 107 20.18 24.24 28.26
N PHE A 108 20.87 25.38 28.28
CA PHE A 108 20.33 26.70 28.04
C PHE A 108 19.82 26.96 26.61
N ASP A 109 20.11 26.07 25.66
CA ASP A 109 19.79 26.21 24.24
C ASP A 109 18.64 25.28 23.78
N LYS A 110 18.28 24.26 24.57
CA LYS A 110 17.15 23.34 24.29
C LYS A 110 15.77 23.89 24.67
N ARG A 111 15.42 25.10 24.21
CA ARG A 111 14.11 25.74 24.52
C ARG A 111 12.89 24.88 24.15
N HIS A 112 12.99 24.08 23.09
CA HIS A 112 11.90 23.21 22.62
C HIS A 112 11.67 21.96 23.50
N TRP A 113 12.72 21.43 24.13
CA TRP A 113 12.56 20.32 25.06
C TRP A 113 11.83 20.76 26.33
N PHE A 114 12.14 21.97 26.82
CA PHE A 114 11.45 22.55 27.98
C PHE A 114 9.97 22.87 27.70
N SER A 115 9.60 23.38 26.52
CA SER A 115 8.20 23.78 26.25
C SER A 115 7.21 22.63 26.33
N THR A 116 7.57 21.42 25.88
CA THR A 116 6.69 20.25 25.98
C THR A 116 6.52 19.74 27.41
N GLN A 117 7.49 20.02 28.29
CA GLN A 117 7.47 19.65 29.71
C GLN A 117 6.64 20.61 30.58
N LEU A 118 6.25 21.77 30.05
CA LEU A 118 5.45 22.79 30.74
C LEU A 118 3.93 22.56 30.62
N ILE A 119 3.50 21.56 29.86
CA ILE A 119 2.09 21.17 29.75
C ILE A 119 1.78 20.12 30.82
N CYS A 120 0.75 20.37 31.62
CA CYS A 120 0.31 19.44 32.66
C CYS A 120 -0.28 18.16 32.05
N GLY A 121 -0.18 17.01 32.73
CA GLY A 121 -0.69 15.74 32.23
C GLY A 121 -2.19 15.79 31.88
N TYR A 122 -3.00 16.41 32.74
CA TYR A 122 -4.43 16.63 32.51
C TYR A 122 -4.71 17.53 31.29
N CYS A 123 -3.92 18.58 31.11
CA CYS A 123 -4.03 19.55 30.03
C CYS A 123 -3.65 18.92 28.68
N ARG A 124 -2.61 18.08 28.70
CA ARG A 124 -2.19 17.29 27.54
C ARG A 124 -3.29 16.28 27.17
N LYS A 125 -3.87 15.62 28.17
CA LYS A 125 -4.99 14.70 27.99
C LYS A 125 -6.17 15.39 27.31
N LEU A 126 -6.61 16.53 27.86
CA LEU A 126 -7.70 17.33 27.30
C LEU A 126 -7.43 17.81 25.88
N ALA A 127 -6.22 18.29 25.58
CA ALA A 127 -5.87 18.75 24.24
C ALA A 127 -5.94 17.62 23.20
N VAL A 128 -5.50 16.43 23.58
CA VAL A 128 -5.57 15.24 22.72
C VAL A 128 -7.01 14.77 22.56
N GLU A 129 -7.80 14.74 23.63
CA GLU A 129 -9.23 14.39 23.56
C GLU A 129 -10.02 15.37 22.68
N LEU A 130 -9.76 16.68 22.77
CA LEU A 130 -10.38 17.69 21.91
C LEU A 130 -10.06 17.45 20.44
N HIS A 131 -8.78 17.26 20.12
CA HIS A 131 -8.36 16.99 18.76
C HIS A 131 -8.99 15.70 18.19
N VAL A 132 -9.08 14.64 19.00
CA VAL A 132 -9.70 13.38 18.59
C VAL A 132 -11.21 13.54 18.41
N LYS A 133 -11.89 14.32 19.26
CA LYS A 133 -13.32 14.64 19.12
C LYS A 133 -13.61 15.42 17.83
N GLU A 134 -12.78 16.38 17.46
CA GLU A 134 -12.93 17.13 16.21
C GLU A 134 -12.85 16.21 14.98
N ASN A 135 -11.84 15.34 14.93
CA ASN A 135 -11.68 14.36 13.85
C ASN A 135 -12.82 13.33 13.82
N LEU A 136 -13.34 12.95 14.99
CA LEU A 136 -14.47 12.03 15.09
C LEU A 136 -15.77 12.67 14.60
N VAL A 137 -15.99 13.96 14.84
CA VAL A 137 -17.14 14.70 14.31
C VAL A 137 -17.05 14.80 12.79
N GLU A 138 -15.88 15.09 12.24
CA GLU A 138 -15.64 15.07 10.79
C GLU A 138 -15.93 13.68 10.19
N PHE A 139 -15.44 12.62 10.83
CA PHE A 139 -15.70 11.24 10.42
C PHE A 139 -17.20 10.92 10.41
N LYS A 140 -17.95 11.33 11.44
CA LYS A 140 -19.40 11.12 11.55
C LYS A 140 -20.20 11.84 10.47
N GLN A 141 -19.82 13.08 10.14
CA GLN A 141 -20.44 13.84 9.06
C GLN A 141 -20.20 13.21 7.69
N PHE A 142 -19.14 12.41 7.57
CA PHE A 142 -18.82 11.70 6.36
C PHE A 142 -19.74 10.49 6.15
N ILE A 143 -20.20 9.79 7.20
CA ILE A 143 -21.01 8.56 7.09
C ILE A 143 -22.34 8.88 6.37
N PRO A 144 -22.70 8.19 5.27
CA PRO A 144 -23.93 8.47 4.55
C PRO A 144 -25.12 8.01 5.40
N VAL A 145 -26.05 8.92 5.66
CA VAL A 145 -27.39 8.55 6.13
C VAL A 145 -28.16 8.13 4.88
N ASP A 146 -28.30 6.80 4.69
CA ASP A 146 -29.12 6.14 3.66
C ASP A 146 -29.28 6.92 2.35
N GLN A 147 -28.26 6.91 1.49
CA GLN A 147 -28.43 7.40 0.13
C GLN A 147 -29.03 6.28 -0.73
N GLN A 148 -30.37 6.32 -0.86
CA GLN A 148 -31.06 5.77 -2.02
C GLN A 148 -30.56 6.55 -3.24
N ILE A 149 -29.45 6.11 -3.83
CA ILE A 149 -29.07 6.54 -5.17
C ILE A 149 -30.16 5.97 -6.08
N GLU A 150 -30.90 6.85 -6.74
CA GLU A 150 -31.88 6.46 -7.75
C GLU A 150 -31.09 5.81 -8.89
N ASN A 151 -31.16 4.48 -8.99
CA ASN A 151 -30.46 3.73 -10.02
C ASN A 151 -30.93 4.20 -11.40
N GLN A 152 -30.06 4.91 -12.11
CA GLN A 152 -30.31 5.27 -13.50
C GLN A 152 -29.91 4.08 -14.37
N PRO A 153 -30.75 3.70 -15.36
CA PRO A 153 -30.50 2.55 -16.20
C PRO A 153 -29.20 2.70 -17.02
N PRO A 154 -28.70 1.58 -17.59
CA PRO A 154 -27.60 1.60 -18.56
C PRO A 154 -27.79 2.67 -19.64
N THR A 155 -26.69 3.32 -20.02
CA THR A 155 -26.71 4.57 -20.81
C THR A 155 -26.30 4.40 -22.27
N ALA A 156 -25.67 3.27 -22.60
CA ALA A 156 -25.21 2.96 -23.95
C ALA A 156 -25.14 1.45 -24.16
N GLU A 157 -25.15 1.01 -25.42
CA GLU A 157 -25.06 -0.41 -25.80
C GLU A 157 -23.66 -0.99 -25.52
N LEU A 158 -23.60 -2.26 -25.15
CA LEU A 158 -22.36 -3.01 -24.95
C LEU A 158 -21.76 -3.42 -26.29
N LYS A 159 -20.44 -3.34 -26.39
CA LYS A 159 -19.70 -3.95 -27.51
C LYS A 159 -19.63 -5.47 -27.36
N TYR A 160 -19.33 -6.17 -28.44
CA TYR A 160 -19.22 -7.64 -28.46
C TYR A 160 -18.42 -8.23 -27.28
N LEU A 161 -17.18 -7.77 -27.07
CA LEU A 161 -16.34 -8.29 -25.99
C LEU A 161 -16.87 -7.91 -24.59
N GLU A 162 -17.46 -6.72 -24.45
CA GLU A 162 -18.08 -6.28 -23.19
C GLU A 162 -19.30 -7.15 -22.84
N LYS A 163 -20.08 -7.59 -23.85
CA LYS A 163 -21.19 -8.53 -23.67
C LYS A 163 -20.68 -9.86 -23.09
N ILE A 164 -19.60 -10.41 -23.63
CA ILE A 164 -19.00 -11.67 -23.14
C ILE A 164 -18.49 -11.53 -21.71
N PHE A 165 -17.82 -10.43 -21.39
CA PHE A 165 -17.35 -10.15 -20.03
C PHE A 165 -18.51 -10.05 -19.04
N LEU A 166 -19.56 -9.33 -19.41
CA LEU A 166 -20.74 -9.18 -18.56
C LEU A 166 -21.49 -10.51 -18.40
N TYR A 167 -21.63 -11.28 -19.48
CA TYR A 167 -22.23 -12.61 -19.44
C TYR A 167 -21.45 -13.55 -18.51
N SER A 168 -20.13 -13.59 -18.64
CA SER A 168 -19.27 -14.39 -17.77
C SER A 168 -19.39 -13.96 -16.30
N LEU A 169 -19.47 -12.65 -16.01
CA LEU A 169 -19.71 -12.14 -14.67
C LEU A 169 -21.06 -12.63 -14.12
N LEU A 170 -22.13 -12.44 -14.88
CA LEU A 170 -23.50 -12.75 -14.45
C LEU A 170 -23.74 -14.25 -14.20
N THR A 171 -23.03 -15.11 -14.92
CA THR A 171 -23.20 -16.56 -14.85
C THR A 171 -22.29 -17.23 -13.81
N ASN A 172 -21.12 -16.64 -13.51
CA ASN A 172 -20.13 -17.28 -12.63
C ASN A 172 -19.99 -16.64 -11.25
N VAL A 173 -20.50 -15.42 -11.07
CA VAL A 173 -20.43 -14.72 -9.78
C VAL A 173 -21.76 -14.82 -9.04
N LYS A 174 -21.68 -15.13 -7.74
CA LYS A 174 -22.87 -15.15 -6.89
C LYS A 174 -23.39 -13.72 -6.67
N ILE A 175 -24.52 -13.41 -7.29
CA ILE A 175 -25.26 -12.16 -7.06
C ILE A 175 -26.21 -12.37 -5.86
N VAL A 176 -26.19 -11.44 -4.90
CA VAL A 176 -26.95 -11.54 -3.65
C VAL A 176 -27.85 -10.32 -3.46
N GLY A 177 -29.05 -10.52 -2.91
CA GLY A 177 -29.93 -9.44 -2.46
C GLY A 177 -30.30 -8.48 -3.59
N LYS A 178 -30.04 -7.17 -3.39
CA LYS A 178 -30.29 -6.09 -4.35
C LYS A 178 -29.27 -6.08 -5.51
N ASN A 179 -29.07 -7.21 -6.16
CA ASN A 179 -28.16 -7.36 -7.29
C ASN A 179 -26.69 -7.05 -6.95
N SER A 180 -26.29 -7.31 -5.72
CA SER A 180 -24.97 -6.96 -5.21
C SER A 180 -24.00 -8.13 -5.38
N ILE A 181 -22.80 -7.84 -5.84
CA ILE A 181 -21.69 -8.77 -5.96
C ILE A 181 -20.83 -8.67 -4.69
N PRO A 182 -20.59 -9.78 -3.97
CA PRO A 182 -19.67 -9.81 -2.85
C PRO A 182 -18.27 -9.32 -3.26
N PRO A 183 -17.59 -8.49 -2.45
CA PRO A 183 -16.27 -7.94 -2.81
C PRO A 183 -15.21 -8.99 -3.11
N GLN A 184 -15.27 -10.15 -2.44
CA GLN A 184 -14.34 -11.27 -2.70
C GLN A 184 -14.56 -11.86 -4.09
N GLU A 185 -15.81 -12.12 -4.47
CA GLU A 185 -16.16 -12.64 -5.80
C GLU A 185 -15.76 -11.66 -6.91
N TRP A 186 -16.00 -10.37 -6.69
CA TRP A 186 -15.57 -9.33 -7.64
C TRP A 186 -14.05 -9.26 -7.79
N SER A 187 -13.31 -9.39 -6.68
CA SER A 187 -11.85 -9.35 -6.70
C SER A 187 -11.30 -10.57 -7.45
N THR A 188 -11.83 -11.77 -7.15
CA THR A 188 -11.49 -13.00 -7.88
C THR A 188 -11.79 -12.87 -9.38
N PHE A 189 -12.98 -12.38 -9.74
CA PHE A 189 -13.34 -12.17 -11.15
C PHE A 189 -12.40 -11.18 -11.84
N LYS A 190 -12.05 -10.08 -11.17
CA LYS A 190 -11.09 -9.10 -11.68
C LYS A 190 -9.70 -9.69 -11.90
N GLU A 191 -9.24 -10.52 -10.98
CA GLU A 191 -7.92 -11.16 -11.03
C GLU A 191 -7.83 -12.22 -12.12
N VAL A 192 -8.88 -13.03 -12.29
CA VAL A 192 -8.89 -14.17 -13.23
C VAL A 192 -9.33 -13.76 -14.63
N GLU A 193 -10.49 -13.11 -14.77
CA GLU A 193 -11.09 -12.80 -16.08
C GLU A 193 -10.61 -11.46 -16.64
N ALA A 194 -10.55 -10.43 -15.79
CA ALA A 194 -10.11 -9.11 -16.22
C ALA A 194 -8.61 -8.89 -16.09
N ASN A 195 -7.84 -9.89 -15.67
CA ASN A 195 -6.38 -9.91 -15.51
C ASN A 195 -5.68 -8.90 -16.46
N GLY A 196 -5.38 -7.68 -16.00
CA GLY A 196 -4.74 -6.59 -16.79
C GLY A 196 -5.59 -5.87 -17.85
N LEU A 197 -6.80 -6.32 -18.15
CA LEU A 197 -7.76 -5.78 -19.13
C LEU A 197 -8.76 -4.80 -18.50
N GLN A 198 -8.26 -3.92 -17.64
CA GLN A 198 -9.09 -2.98 -16.86
C GLN A 198 -9.96 -2.06 -17.73
N TYR A 199 -9.58 -1.85 -19.00
CA TYR A 199 -10.34 -0.99 -19.90
C TYR A 199 -11.73 -1.56 -20.23
N ILE A 200 -11.90 -2.88 -20.34
CA ILE A 200 -13.20 -3.50 -20.67
C ILE A 200 -14.16 -3.31 -19.49
N LEU A 201 -13.72 -3.65 -18.29
CA LEU A 201 -14.50 -3.43 -17.07
C LEU A 201 -14.80 -1.94 -16.85
N LYS A 202 -13.82 -1.08 -17.12
CA LYS A 202 -14.02 0.38 -17.04
C LYS A 202 -15.13 0.82 -17.98
N ASN A 203 -15.17 0.35 -19.23
CA ASN A 203 -16.25 0.68 -20.16
C ASN A 203 -17.61 0.18 -19.67
N ILE A 204 -17.71 -1.06 -19.16
CA ILE A 204 -18.96 -1.62 -18.62
C ILE A 204 -19.48 -0.78 -17.44
N ILE A 205 -18.57 -0.32 -16.58
CA ILE A 205 -18.88 0.59 -15.46
C ILE A 205 -19.32 1.98 -15.97
N GLU A 206 -18.59 2.55 -16.93
CA GLU A 206 -18.93 3.85 -17.54
C GLU A 206 -20.30 3.82 -18.22
N LYS A 207 -20.65 2.70 -18.86
CA LYS A 207 -21.98 2.47 -19.46
C LYS A 207 -23.07 2.17 -18.44
N ARG A 208 -22.71 2.01 -17.15
CA ARG A 208 -23.57 1.79 -15.98
C ARG A 208 -24.27 0.43 -15.91
N TYR A 209 -23.67 -0.60 -16.50
CA TYR A 209 -24.11 -1.98 -16.23
C TYR A 209 -23.60 -2.48 -14.88
N ILE A 210 -22.52 -1.89 -14.38
CA ILE A 210 -21.97 -2.16 -13.04
C ILE A 210 -21.81 -0.82 -12.34
N ILE A 211 -22.51 -0.65 -11.21
CA ILE A 211 -22.32 0.48 -10.32
C ILE A 211 -21.39 0.02 -9.21
N ASN A 212 -20.14 0.49 -9.27
CA ASN A 212 -19.28 0.47 -8.11
C ASN A 212 -19.58 1.73 -7.29
N ILE A 213 -20.29 1.59 -6.15
CA ILE A 213 -20.49 2.71 -5.23
C ILE A 213 -19.17 2.97 -4.52
N ASN A 214 -18.25 3.66 -5.21
CA ASN A 214 -16.88 3.92 -4.77
C ASN A 214 -16.79 4.97 -3.64
N GLN A 215 -17.90 5.22 -2.93
CA GLN A 215 -17.91 6.08 -1.76
C GLN A 215 -17.11 5.43 -0.61
N TYR A 216 -16.98 4.10 -0.60
CA TYR A 216 -16.39 3.32 0.50
C TYR A 216 -14.87 3.17 0.53
N ASP A 217 -14.16 3.44 -0.57
CA ASP A 217 -12.70 3.56 -0.55
C ASP A 217 -12.25 4.76 0.31
N ILE A 218 -12.94 5.90 0.16
CA ILE A 218 -12.69 7.10 0.97
C ILE A 218 -13.06 6.83 2.44
N PHE A 219 -14.12 6.05 2.71
CA PHE A 219 -14.45 5.60 4.07
C PHE A 219 -13.37 4.71 4.66
N ALA A 220 -12.84 3.76 3.91
CA ALA A 220 -11.75 2.89 4.36
C ALA A 220 -10.48 3.69 4.64
N GLU A 221 -10.16 4.68 3.80
CA GLU A 221 -9.06 5.63 4.05
C GLU A 221 -9.28 6.44 5.32
N LYS A 222 -10.46 7.03 5.50
CA LYS A 222 -10.84 7.83 6.68
C LYS A 222 -10.88 6.98 7.96
N GLN A 223 -11.35 5.73 7.88
CA GLN A 223 -11.35 4.79 8.99
C GLN A 223 -9.91 4.38 9.36
N ASN A 224 -9.01 4.28 8.37
CA ASN A 224 -7.58 4.06 8.60
C ASN A 224 -6.90 5.30 9.21
N GLU A 225 -7.27 6.51 8.80
CA GLU A 225 -6.84 7.76 9.45
C GLU A 225 -7.27 7.79 10.93
N LEU A 226 -8.54 7.46 11.21
CA LEU A 226 -9.07 7.35 12.57
C LEU A 226 -8.32 6.29 13.39
N ARG A 227 -7.99 5.14 12.79
CA ARG A 227 -7.20 4.06 13.43
C ARG A 227 -5.78 4.52 13.78
N LYS A 228 -5.11 5.23 12.87
CA LYS A 228 -3.78 5.82 13.13
C LYS A 228 -3.84 6.84 14.27
N LEU A 229 -4.87 7.68 14.31
CA LEU A 229 -5.09 8.68 15.36
C LEU A 229 -5.36 8.01 16.72
N TYR A 230 -6.18 6.96 16.75
CA TYR A 230 -6.46 6.16 17.94
C TYR A 230 -5.19 5.53 18.50
N ASN A 231 -4.43 4.80 17.67
CA ASN A 231 -3.20 4.13 18.10
C ASN A 231 -2.16 5.11 18.67
N LYS A 232 -2.08 6.32 18.11
CA LYS A 232 -1.16 7.37 18.61
C LYS A 232 -1.58 7.96 19.96
N SER A 233 -2.88 7.94 20.26
CA SER A 233 -3.47 8.73 21.36
C SER A 233 -4.07 7.88 22.47
N GLU A 234 -4.15 6.55 22.31
CA GLU A 234 -4.90 5.61 23.15
C GLU A 234 -4.67 5.76 24.65
N SER A 235 -3.42 5.92 25.09
CA SER A 235 -3.08 6.07 26.52
C SER A 235 -3.65 7.34 27.17
N GLN A 236 -4.10 8.30 26.36
CA GLN A 236 -4.57 9.61 26.78
C GLN A 236 -6.08 9.82 26.58
N LEU A 237 -6.80 8.82 26.05
CA LEU A 237 -8.24 8.94 25.81
C LEU A 237 -9.07 8.46 27.02
N SER A 238 -10.24 9.08 27.24
CA SER A 238 -11.27 8.57 28.15
C SER A 238 -11.86 7.25 27.66
N GLY A 239 -12.41 6.44 28.58
CA GLY A 239 -13.07 5.17 28.23
C GLY A 239 -14.21 5.36 27.23
N GLU A 240 -15.07 6.36 27.48
CA GLU A 240 -16.19 6.71 26.61
C GLU A 240 -15.74 7.00 25.16
N LEU A 241 -14.66 7.78 24.98
CA LEU A 241 -14.17 8.12 23.65
C LEU A 241 -13.50 6.91 22.97
N LYS A 242 -12.88 6.01 23.73
CA LYS A 242 -12.36 4.75 23.19
C LYS A 242 -13.47 3.85 22.70
N ASP A 243 -14.54 3.71 23.47
CA ASP A 243 -15.69 2.88 23.11
C ASP A 243 -16.37 3.42 21.85
N GLU A 244 -16.50 4.75 21.77
CA GLU A 244 -17.07 5.43 20.60
C GLU A 244 -16.21 5.24 19.34
N ILE A 245 -14.89 5.43 19.43
CA ILE A 245 -13.99 5.19 18.29
C ILE A 245 -13.99 3.71 17.90
N ASN A 246 -13.97 2.80 18.87
CA ASN A 246 -14.02 1.36 18.62
C ASN A 246 -15.32 0.94 17.94
N TYR A 247 -16.45 1.56 18.25
CA TYR A 247 -17.70 1.35 17.52
C TYR A 247 -17.53 1.69 16.03
N TYR A 248 -16.99 2.87 15.71
CA TYR A 248 -16.78 3.29 14.31
C TYR A 248 -15.69 2.47 13.58
N LEU A 249 -14.65 2.03 14.27
CA LEU A 249 -13.61 1.16 13.71
C LEU A 249 -14.10 -0.28 13.46
N ARG A 250 -15.22 -0.68 14.08
CA ARG A 250 -15.89 -1.98 13.86
C ARG A 250 -16.95 -1.94 12.77
N LEU A 251 -17.34 -0.75 12.29
CA LEU A 251 -18.25 -0.65 11.15
C LEU A 251 -17.58 -1.24 9.91
N SER A 252 -18.28 -2.17 9.25
CA SER A 252 -17.89 -2.72 7.96
C SER A 252 -18.44 -1.82 6.87
N PHE A 253 -17.57 -1.08 6.21
CA PHE A 253 -17.92 -0.33 4.99
C PHE A 253 -17.67 -1.26 3.81
N ASN A 254 -18.72 -1.93 3.33
CA ASN A 254 -18.63 -2.77 2.15
C ASN A 254 -18.81 -1.88 0.91
N SER A 255 -17.90 -1.98 -0.07
CA SER A 255 -18.18 -1.50 -1.41
C SER A 255 -19.32 -2.33 -1.98
N GLU A 256 -20.50 -1.73 -2.13
CA GLU A 256 -21.58 -2.36 -2.85
C GLU A 256 -21.28 -2.24 -4.34
N ILE A 257 -21.01 -3.39 -4.96
CA ILE A 257 -20.83 -3.51 -6.40
C ILE A 257 -22.13 -4.09 -6.91
N ASN A 258 -22.95 -3.24 -7.52
CA ASN A 258 -24.28 -3.63 -7.94
C ASN A 258 -24.31 -3.79 -9.45
N VAL A 259 -25.00 -4.82 -9.92
CA VAL A 259 -25.29 -5.00 -11.33
C VAL A 259 -26.63 -4.36 -11.64
N GLU A 260 -26.66 -3.48 -12.64
CA GLU A 260 -27.87 -2.81 -13.08
C GLU A 260 -28.42 -3.46 -14.34
N MET A 261 -29.65 -3.96 -14.23
CA MET A 261 -30.37 -4.56 -15.33
C MET A 261 -30.95 -3.47 -16.25
N PRO A 262 -30.86 -3.62 -17.59
CA PRO A 262 -31.52 -2.71 -18.51
C PRO A 262 -33.04 -2.67 -18.33
N LYS A 263 -33.64 -1.53 -18.69
CA LYS A 263 -35.11 -1.41 -18.73
C LYS A 263 -35.66 -2.35 -19.80
N GLY A 264 -36.68 -3.14 -19.44
CA GLY A 264 -37.37 -4.05 -20.37
C GLY A 264 -37.21 -5.54 -20.06
N PHE A 265 -36.33 -5.90 -19.12
CA PHE A 265 -36.20 -7.27 -18.62
C PHE A 265 -36.96 -7.44 -17.30
N ASN A 266 -37.59 -8.61 -17.11
CA ASN A 266 -38.35 -8.91 -15.89
C ASN A 266 -37.49 -9.60 -14.83
N SER A 267 -36.42 -10.28 -15.25
CA SER A 267 -35.51 -11.06 -14.39
C SER A 267 -34.08 -11.00 -14.92
N PHE A 268 -33.09 -11.35 -14.07
CA PHE A 268 -31.71 -11.51 -14.53
C PHE A 268 -31.58 -12.67 -15.50
N GLU A 269 -32.34 -13.74 -15.28
CA GLU A 269 -32.35 -14.92 -16.14
C GLU A 269 -32.76 -14.54 -17.57
N ASP A 270 -33.84 -13.76 -17.72
CA ASP A 270 -34.32 -13.26 -19.02
C ASP A 270 -33.23 -12.41 -19.71
N TRP A 271 -32.53 -11.57 -18.93
CA TRP A 271 -31.47 -10.72 -19.46
C TRP A 271 -30.22 -11.53 -19.84
N ILE A 272 -29.82 -12.50 -19.03
CA ILE A 272 -28.69 -13.39 -19.30
C ILE A 272 -28.95 -14.22 -20.56
N GLU A 273 -30.16 -14.75 -20.73
CA GLU A 273 -30.57 -15.48 -21.93
C GLU A 273 -30.48 -14.56 -23.15
N LYS A 274 -31.00 -13.33 -23.05
CA LYS A 274 -30.93 -12.40 -24.18
C LYS A 274 -29.49 -12.00 -24.53
N LEU A 275 -28.67 -11.78 -23.52
CA LEU A 275 -27.25 -11.45 -23.69
C LEU A 275 -26.50 -12.61 -24.37
N TYR A 276 -26.83 -13.86 -24.01
CA TYR A 276 -26.29 -15.04 -24.66
C TYR A 276 -26.69 -15.10 -26.14
N GLU A 277 -27.98 -14.94 -26.46
CA GLU A 277 -28.46 -14.92 -27.84
C GLU A 277 -27.72 -13.87 -28.66
N GLU A 278 -27.58 -12.65 -28.15
CA GLU A 278 -26.84 -11.58 -28.82
C GLU A 278 -25.40 -12.00 -29.10
N ILE A 279 -24.69 -12.56 -28.12
CA ILE A 279 -23.30 -13.02 -28.30
C ILE A 279 -23.19 -14.10 -29.37
N ILE A 280 -24.16 -15.02 -29.47
CA ILE A 280 -24.15 -16.14 -30.41
C ILE A 280 -24.59 -15.73 -31.82
N GLU A 281 -25.56 -14.83 -31.95
CA GLU A 281 -26.11 -14.41 -33.25
C GLU A 281 -25.33 -13.26 -33.89
N GLU A 282 -24.68 -12.39 -33.10
CA GLU A 282 -24.00 -11.18 -33.60
C GLU A 282 -22.80 -11.55 -34.49
N LYS A 283 -22.73 -11.01 -35.71
CA LYS A 283 -21.52 -11.14 -36.54
C LYS A 283 -20.50 -10.08 -36.15
N LEU A 284 -19.22 -10.41 -36.29
CA LEU A 284 -18.14 -9.52 -35.86
C LEU A 284 -17.93 -8.39 -36.86
N LEU A 285 -17.79 -7.17 -36.35
CA LEU A 285 -17.35 -6.02 -37.13
C LEU A 285 -15.82 -5.98 -37.22
N VAL A 286 -15.31 -5.23 -38.20
CA VAL A 286 -13.86 -4.99 -38.34
C VAL A 286 -13.28 -4.29 -37.10
N SER A 287 -14.07 -3.47 -36.40
CA SER A 287 -13.67 -2.88 -35.12
C SER A 287 -13.46 -3.93 -34.03
N ASP A 288 -14.25 -5.00 -34.03
CA ASP A 288 -14.16 -6.07 -33.03
C ASP A 288 -12.88 -6.89 -33.22
N TYR A 289 -12.41 -7.05 -34.47
CA TYR A 289 -11.15 -7.73 -34.76
C TYR A 289 -9.97 -7.16 -33.94
N LYS A 290 -9.79 -5.83 -33.98
CA LYS A 290 -8.68 -5.18 -33.27
C LYS A 290 -8.84 -5.29 -31.75
N GLU A 291 -10.07 -5.27 -31.27
CA GLU A 291 -10.38 -5.39 -29.84
C GLU A 291 -10.13 -6.82 -29.33
N LEU A 292 -10.53 -7.83 -30.11
CA LEU A 292 -10.28 -9.25 -29.84
C LEU A 292 -8.79 -9.60 -29.93
N GLU A 293 -8.08 -9.12 -30.96
CA GLU A 293 -6.64 -9.34 -31.07
C GLU A 293 -5.91 -8.76 -29.85
N LYS A 294 -6.23 -7.51 -29.48
CA LYS A 294 -5.65 -6.87 -28.31
C LYS A 294 -5.99 -7.63 -27.02
N TYR A 295 -7.22 -8.14 -26.89
CA TYR A 295 -7.65 -8.95 -25.75
C TYR A 295 -6.81 -10.23 -25.62
N ILE A 296 -6.74 -11.02 -26.69
CA ILE A 296 -6.03 -12.31 -26.72
C ILE A 296 -4.54 -12.10 -26.45
N LEU A 297 -3.90 -11.09 -27.07
CA LEU A 297 -2.49 -10.80 -26.87
C LEU A 297 -2.16 -10.40 -25.43
N ASN A 298 -2.97 -9.51 -24.82
CA ASN A 298 -2.75 -9.08 -23.45
C ASN A 298 -2.95 -10.24 -22.45
N LYS A 299 -4.02 -11.02 -22.62
CA LYS A 299 -4.25 -12.22 -21.81
C LYS A 299 -3.07 -13.18 -21.93
N ARG A 300 -2.61 -13.45 -23.16
CA ARG A 300 -1.49 -14.36 -23.39
C ARG A 300 -0.19 -13.87 -22.77
N LEU A 301 0.12 -12.58 -22.87
CA LEU A 301 1.32 -12.00 -22.27
C LEU A 301 1.33 -12.21 -20.74
N LEU A 302 0.19 -12.07 -20.08
CA LEU A 302 0.07 -12.31 -18.64
C LEU A 302 0.24 -13.78 -18.28
N GLU A 303 -0.33 -14.70 -19.06
CA GLU A 303 -0.11 -16.14 -18.90
C GLU A 303 1.38 -16.48 -19.04
N VAL A 304 2.06 -15.89 -20.01
CA VAL A 304 3.52 -16.03 -20.20
C VAL A 304 4.28 -15.48 -18.99
N TYR A 305 3.88 -14.35 -18.42
CA TYR A 305 4.46 -13.84 -17.18
C TYR A 305 4.25 -14.77 -15.99
N SER A 306 3.06 -15.34 -15.83
CA SER A 306 2.76 -16.32 -14.78
C SER A 306 3.61 -17.58 -14.91
N LEU A 307 3.81 -18.09 -16.13
CA LEU A 307 4.70 -19.23 -16.39
C LEU A 307 6.16 -18.89 -16.11
N LEU A 308 6.60 -17.69 -16.47
CA LEU A 308 7.94 -17.23 -16.15
C LEU A 308 8.16 -17.20 -14.64
N ASP A 309 7.23 -16.60 -13.89
CA ASP A 309 7.33 -16.48 -12.44
C ASP A 309 7.33 -17.86 -11.78
N TYR A 310 6.49 -18.78 -12.24
CA TYR A 310 6.49 -20.18 -11.81
C TYR A 310 7.86 -20.85 -12.00
N VAL A 311 8.44 -20.76 -13.20
CA VAL A 311 9.74 -21.39 -13.51
C VAL A 311 10.87 -20.74 -12.72
N CYS A 312 10.86 -19.42 -12.59
CA CYS A 312 11.88 -18.67 -11.86
C CYS A 312 11.84 -18.98 -10.36
N GLN A 313 10.66 -19.09 -9.76
CA GLN A 313 10.50 -19.52 -8.38
C GLN A 313 11.00 -20.96 -8.17
N LEU A 314 10.61 -21.89 -9.05
CA LEU A 314 11.00 -23.30 -8.99
C LEU A 314 12.53 -23.49 -9.02
N LYS A 315 13.24 -22.63 -9.75
CA LYS A 315 14.70 -22.70 -9.94
C LYS A 315 15.48 -21.63 -9.17
N SER A 316 14.81 -20.79 -8.38
CA SER A 316 15.41 -19.66 -7.66
C SER A 316 16.24 -18.73 -8.57
N ILE A 317 15.73 -18.43 -9.76
CA ILE A 317 16.42 -17.60 -10.76
C ILE A 317 15.97 -16.15 -10.61
N PRO A 318 16.88 -15.20 -10.36
CA PRO A 318 16.56 -13.78 -10.41
C PRO A 318 16.40 -13.34 -11.88
N VAL A 319 15.31 -12.63 -12.18
CA VAL A 319 15.03 -12.10 -13.53
C VAL A 319 14.67 -10.62 -13.44
N LYS A 320 15.28 -9.82 -14.32
CA LYS A 320 14.93 -8.41 -14.50
C LYS A 320 13.93 -8.26 -15.64
N LYS A 321 12.67 -7.96 -15.29
CA LYS A 321 11.60 -7.63 -16.24
C LYS A 321 11.82 -6.20 -16.77
N ASN A 322 12.46 -6.06 -17.93
CA ASN A 322 12.66 -4.79 -18.63
C ASN A 322 12.05 -4.85 -20.04
N ASN A 323 11.97 -3.71 -20.74
CA ASN A 323 11.35 -3.64 -22.07
C ASN A 323 12.00 -4.59 -23.09
N ALA A 324 13.32 -4.76 -23.05
CA ALA A 324 14.01 -5.67 -23.96
C ALA A 324 13.59 -7.12 -23.75
N PHE A 325 13.49 -7.53 -22.48
CA PHE A 325 13.02 -8.87 -22.12
C PHE A 325 11.54 -9.06 -22.49
N GLU A 326 10.69 -8.05 -22.29
CA GLU A 326 9.28 -8.10 -22.72
C GLU A 326 9.13 -8.24 -24.23
N LEU A 327 10.00 -7.60 -25.04
CA LEU A 327 10.01 -7.79 -26.49
C LEU A 327 10.33 -9.26 -26.87
N ASP A 328 11.23 -9.91 -26.17
CA ASP A 328 11.51 -11.34 -26.39
C ASP A 328 10.34 -12.24 -25.96
N LEU A 329 9.63 -11.89 -24.87
CA LEU A 329 8.39 -12.56 -24.49
C LEU A 329 7.31 -12.41 -25.56
N MET A 330 7.14 -11.21 -26.11
CA MET A 330 6.21 -10.93 -27.21
C MET A 330 6.57 -11.70 -28.49
N ARG A 331 7.85 -11.72 -28.88
CA ARG A 331 8.33 -12.53 -30.02
C ARG A 331 7.99 -14.01 -29.83
N MET A 332 8.22 -14.53 -28.63
CA MET A 332 7.97 -15.93 -28.31
C MET A 332 6.48 -16.27 -28.32
N LEU A 333 5.63 -15.46 -27.68
CA LEU A 333 4.19 -15.75 -27.56
C LEU A 333 3.45 -15.66 -28.89
N LEU A 334 3.91 -14.83 -29.81
CA LEU A 334 3.31 -14.72 -31.15
C LEU A 334 3.58 -15.97 -32.01
N LYS A 335 4.64 -16.72 -31.69
CA LYS A 335 5.11 -17.83 -32.51
C LYS A 335 4.81 -19.21 -31.92
N TYR A 336 4.63 -19.28 -30.60
CA TYR A 336 4.53 -20.55 -29.89
C TYR A 336 3.35 -20.54 -28.91
N ASP A 337 2.65 -21.66 -28.80
CA ASP A 337 1.64 -21.89 -27.77
C ASP A 337 2.26 -22.01 -26.37
N LEU A 338 1.42 -22.00 -25.32
CA LEU A 338 1.90 -21.96 -23.93
C LEU A 338 2.70 -23.21 -23.53
N GLN A 339 2.38 -24.36 -24.09
CA GLN A 339 3.09 -25.61 -23.78
C GLN A 339 4.53 -25.56 -24.30
N HIS A 340 4.74 -24.98 -25.48
CA HIS A 340 6.06 -24.73 -26.05
C HIS A 340 6.78 -23.58 -25.32
N VAL A 341 6.07 -22.51 -24.95
CA VAL A 341 6.63 -21.43 -24.11
C VAL A 341 7.18 -21.97 -22.80
N LEU A 342 6.42 -22.81 -22.09
CA LEU A 342 6.86 -23.43 -20.84
C LEU A 342 8.08 -24.33 -21.06
N ALA A 343 8.13 -25.08 -22.17
CA ALA A 343 9.28 -25.88 -22.53
C ALA A 343 10.54 -25.04 -22.74
N ILE A 344 10.42 -23.90 -23.44
CA ILE A 344 11.51 -22.93 -23.62
C ILE A 344 11.99 -22.41 -22.26
N PHE A 345 11.08 -21.91 -21.42
CA PHE A 345 11.44 -21.40 -20.10
C PHE A 345 12.15 -22.43 -19.24
N MET A 346 11.64 -23.66 -19.18
CA MET A 346 12.25 -24.73 -18.40
C MET A 346 13.66 -25.08 -18.91
N TYR A 347 13.85 -25.08 -20.23
CA TYR A 347 15.16 -25.33 -20.84
C TYR A 347 16.15 -24.19 -20.51
N MET A 348 15.73 -22.94 -20.66
CA MET A 348 16.57 -21.76 -20.35
C MET A 348 16.85 -21.62 -18.87
N ALA A 349 15.90 -21.98 -18.01
CA ALA A 349 16.07 -21.98 -16.57
C ALA A 349 17.12 -23.00 -16.13
N LYS A 350 17.16 -24.18 -16.77
CA LYS A 350 18.20 -25.18 -16.51
C LYS A 350 19.59 -24.66 -16.83
N GLN A 351 19.77 -24.01 -17.98
CA GLN A 351 21.06 -23.41 -18.37
C GLN A 351 21.46 -22.28 -17.43
N THR A 352 20.51 -21.39 -17.11
CA THR A 352 20.73 -20.26 -16.20
C THR A 352 21.11 -20.73 -14.80
N ALA A 353 20.45 -21.76 -14.27
CA ALA A 353 20.77 -22.31 -12.96
C ALA A 353 22.19 -22.91 -12.91
N ALA A 354 22.63 -23.56 -13.99
CA ALA A 354 24.00 -24.07 -14.09
C ALA A 354 25.04 -22.93 -14.05
N ASP A 355 24.82 -21.87 -14.83
CA ASP A 355 25.69 -20.69 -14.82
C ASP A 355 25.72 -20.00 -13.46
N LEU A 356 24.58 -19.85 -12.81
CA LEU A 356 24.49 -19.25 -11.47
C LEU A 356 25.21 -20.10 -10.42
N TYR A 357 25.14 -21.42 -10.53
CA TYR A 357 25.88 -22.33 -9.68
C TYR A 357 27.39 -22.14 -9.88
N ASP A 358 27.88 -22.19 -11.13
CA ASP A 358 29.28 -21.98 -11.46
C ASP A 358 29.80 -20.61 -10.99
N MET A 359 29.00 -19.56 -11.12
CA MET A 359 29.34 -18.21 -10.64
C MET A 359 29.43 -18.17 -9.11
N SER A 360 28.56 -18.88 -8.40
CA SER A 360 28.61 -18.92 -6.93
C SER A 360 29.84 -19.66 -6.40
N GLN A 361 30.39 -20.60 -7.16
CA GLN A 361 31.64 -21.30 -6.83
C GLN A 361 32.91 -20.46 -7.10
N LYS A 362 32.84 -19.47 -8.00
CA LYS A 362 34.02 -18.75 -8.52
C LYS A 362 34.32 -17.41 -7.82
N VAL A 363 33.33 -16.74 -7.20
CA VAL A 363 33.54 -15.43 -6.54
C VAL A 363 32.62 -15.26 -5.34
N PHE A 364 33.17 -14.83 -4.19
CA PHE A 364 32.44 -14.62 -2.92
C PHE A 364 31.45 -13.44 -2.92
N ASP A 365 31.32 -12.69 -4.02
CA ASP A 365 30.53 -11.44 -4.04
C ASP A 365 30.01 -11.07 -5.46
N VAL A 366 29.39 -12.02 -6.16
CA VAL A 366 28.69 -11.70 -7.42
C VAL A 366 27.44 -10.87 -7.11
N LYS A 367 27.51 -9.56 -7.34
CA LYS A 367 26.39 -8.61 -7.20
C LYS A 367 25.16 -9.10 -7.95
N VAL A 368 23.99 -8.98 -7.32
CA VAL A 368 22.67 -9.39 -7.85
C VAL A 368 22.43 -8.88 -9.28
N PHE A 369 22.82 -7.64 -9.58
CA PHE A 369 22.70 -7.03 -10.90
C PHE A 369 23.43 -7.76 -12.04
N MET A 370 24.44 -8.58 -11.75
CA MET A 370 25.12 -9.40 -12.76
C MET A 370 24.39 -10.72 -13.04
N LYS A 371 23.57 -11.18 -12.09
CA LYS A 371 22.81 -12.44 -12.17
C LYS A 371 21.50 -12.27 -12.94
N GLU A 372 20.78 -11.19 -12.68
CA GLU A 372 19.46 -10.91 -13.27
C GLU A 372 19.39 -10.94 -14.81
N PRO A 373 20.42 -10.47 -15.57
CA PRO A 373 20.35 -10.45 -17.03
C PRO A 373 20.68 -11.80 -17.69
N ILE A 374 21.10 -12.82 -16.93
CA ILE A 374 21.57 -14.10 -17.51
C ILE A 374 20.42 -14.84 -18.20
N PHE A 375 19.29 -14.96 -17.52
CA PHE A 375 18.12 -15.65 -18.06
C PHE A 375 17.64 -15.03 -19.37
N GLY A 376 17.49 -13.69 -19.39
CA GLY A 376 17.07 -12.97 -20.59
C GLY A 376 18.02 -13.14 -21.77
N ARG A 377 19.34 -13.16 -21.51
CA ARG A 377 20.35 -13.42 -22.57
C ARG A 377 20.25 -14.83 -23.15
N HIS A 378 20.07 -15.84 -22.30
CA HIS A 378 19.86 -17.22 -22.75
C HIS A 378 18.59 -17.33 -23.57
N LEU A 379 17.49 -16.76 -23.09
CA LEU A 379 16.21 -16.74 -23.80
C LEU A 379 16.36 -16.12 -25.18
N ALA A 380 16.88 -14.89 -25.28
CA ALA A 380 17.09 -14.20 -26.55
C ALA A 380 17.95 -15.03 -27.53
N SER A 381 19.08 -15.55 -27.05
CA SER A 381 19.97 -16.37 -27.88
C SER A 381 19.32 -17.66 -28.38
N TYR A 382 18.44 -18.26 -27.58
CA TYR A 382 17.74 -19.48 -27.96
C TYR A 382 16.59 -19.21 -28.93
N LEU A 383 15.86 -18.11 -28.76
CA LEU A 383 14.86 -17.68 -29.74
C LEU A 383 15.51 -17.39 -31.10
N ASP A 384 16.64 -16.69 -31.13
CA ASP A 384 17.41 -16.46 -32.37
C ASP A 384 17.88 -17.78 -33.01
N HIS A 385 18.25 -18.77 -32.19
CA HIS A 385 18.62 -20.10 -32.67
C HIS A 385 17.44 -20.81 -33.36
N LEU A 386 16.27 -20.82 -32.71
CA LEU A 386 15.05 -21.44 -33.24
C LEU A 386 14.58 -20.75 -34.53
N GLU A 387 14.66 -19.43 -34.58
CA GLU A 387 14.35 -18.65 -35.78
C GLU A 387 15.29 -18.99 -36.94
N ARG A 388 16.61 -18.98 -36.73
CA ARG A 388 17.59 -19.27 -37.78
C ARG A 388 17.46 -20.67 -38.36
N LYS A 389 17.10 -21.65 -37.53
CA LYS A 389 16.92 -23.04 -37.96
C LYS A 389 15.51 -23.38 -38.42
N ASN A 390 14.56 -22.46 -38.24
CA ASN A 390 13.14 -22.72 -38.44
C ASN A 390 12.65 -23.97 -37.67
N GLU A 391 13.12 -24.13 -36.43
CA GLU A 391 12.79 -25.27 -35.56
C GLU A 391 11.69 -24.90 -34.54
N LYS A 392 10.82 -25.85 -34.21
CA LYS A 392 9.94 -25.76 -33.04
C LYS A 392 10.68 -26.23 -31.79
N PRO A 393 10.38 -25.65 -30.61
CA PRO A 393 10.91 -26.14 -29.34
C PRO A 393 10.63 -27.63 -29.18
N LYS A 394 11.65 -28.39 -28.81
CA LYS A 394 11.51 -29.83 -28.58
C LYS A 394 10.79 -30.05 -27.25
N TYR A 395 9.88 -31.03 -27.23
CA TYR A 395 9.17 -31.52 -26.04
C TYR A 395 8.23 -30.46 -25.41
N PRO A 396 7.04 -30.21 -26.00
CA PRO A 396 6.02 -29.39 -25.34
C PRO A 396 5.71 -29.95 -23.95
N ARG A 397 5.46 -29.05 -22.99
CA ARG A 397 5.18 -29.42 -21.60
C ARG A 397 3.73 -29.10 -21.28
N GLN A 398 3.08 -30.00 -20.55
CA GLN A 398 1.81 -29.68 -19.92
C GLN A 398 2.01 -28.53 -18.93
N LEU A 399 1.02 -27.64 -18.84
CA LEU A 399 1.01 -26.56 -17.86
C LEU A 399 0.93 -27.14 -16.42
N PRO A 400 1.30 -26.33 -15.40
CA PRO A 400 1.23 -26.77 -14.01
C PRO A 400 -0.16 -27.29 -13.61
N GLU A 401 -0.22 -28.25 -12.68
CA GLU A 401 -1.49 -28.87 -12.24
C GLU A 401 -2.49 -27.85 -11.66
N ASN A 402 -1.99 -26.76 -11.06
CA ASN A 402 -2.77 -25.67 -10.51
C ASN A 402 -3.07 -24.55 -11.51
N TRP A 403 -2.92 -24.79 -12.81
CA TRP A 403 -3.22 -23.79 -13.84
C TRP A 403 -4.72 -23.52 -13.92
N THR A 404 -5.09 -22.26 -13.69
CA THR A 404 -6.48 -21.80 -13.77
C THR A 404 -6.76 -21.23 -15.16
N TYR A 405 -7.76 -21.79 -15.83
CA TYR A 405 -8.29 -21.26 -17.09
C TYR A 405 -9.38 -20.24 -16.77
N SER A 406 -9.50 -19.21 -17.59
CA SER A 406 -10.54 -18.20 -17.38
C SER A 406 -11.86 -18.68 -18.00
N GLU A 407 -12.97 -18.35 -17.36
CA GLU A 407 -14.32 -18.71 -17.78
C GLU A 407 -14.65 -18.12 -19.15
N ILE A 408 -14.13 -16.94 -19.48
CA ILE A 408 -14.26 -16.38 -20.83
C ILE A 408 -13.59 -17.28 -21.88
N GLU A 409 -12.37 -17.79 -21.60
CA GLU A 409 -11.70 -18.72 -22.51
C GLU A 409 -12.53 -20.00 -22.70
N LEU A 410 -13.04 -20.57 -21.61
CA LEU A 410 -13.85 -21.79 -21.65
C LEU A 410 -15.18 -21.58 -22.40
N PHE A 411 -15.82 -20.44 -22.17
CA PHE A 411 -17.04 -20.04 -22.87
C PHE A 411 -16.80 -19.91 -24.37
N VAL A 412 -15.75 -19.19 -24.77
CA VAL A 412 -15.43 -19.00 -26.20
C VAL A 412 -15.10 -20.33 -26.86
N SER A 413 -14.27 -21.18 -26.24
CA SER A 413 -13.91 -22.49 -26.81
C SER A 413 -15.11 -23.44 -26.95
N SER A 414 -16.07 -23.37 -26.03
CA SER A 414 -17.23 -24.28 -26.01
C SER A 414 -18.41 -23.78 -26.83
N GLN A 415 -18.79 -22.52 -26.69
CA GLN A 415 -20.03 -21.97 -27.26
C GLN A 415 -19.82 -21.22 -28.56
N ILE A 416 -18.63 -20.64 -28.78
CA ILE A 416 -18.34 -19.86 -30.00
C ILE A 416 -17.56 -20.72 -30.99
N ILE A 417 -16.35 -21.15 -30.63
CA ILE A 417 -15.49 -21.96 -31.51
C ILE A 417 -16.03 -23.38 -31.66
N GLY A 418 -16.59 -23.95 -30.59
CA GLY A 418 -17.22 -25.28 -30.60
C GLY A 418 -16.25 -26.47 -30.65
N ASN A 419 -14.94 -26.25 -30.46
CA ASN A 419 -13.95 -27.34 -30.46
C ASN A 419 -13.62 -27.87 -29.06
N TYR A 420 -14.06 -27.18 -27.99
CA TYR A 420 -13.79 -27.51 -26.58
C TYR A 420 -12.29 -27.57 -26.23
N GLU A 421 -11.42 -27.11 -27.12
CA GLU A 421 -9.98 -27.11 -26.90
C GLU A 421 -9.56 -25.86 -26.14
N LYS A 422 -8.70 -26.06 -25.15
CA LYS A 422 -8.14 -24.98 -24.34
C LYS A 422 -7.13 -24.17 -25.14
N TRP A 423 -7.02 -22.88 -24.85
CA TRP A 423 -6.18 -21.98 -25.63
C TRP A 423 -4.69 -22.24 -25.44
N GLU A 424 -4.28 -22.97 -24.41
CA GLU A 424 -2.89 -23.36 -24.18
C GLU A 424 -2.22 -24.09 -25.36
N LYS A 425 -3.02 -24.70 -26.26
CA LYS A 425 -2.56 -25.43 -27.44
C LYS A 425 -2.39 -24.58 -28.69
N PHE A 426 -2.82 -23.32 -28.65
CA PHE A 426 -2.88 -22.44 -29.80
C PHE A 426 -2.08 -21.17 -29.56
N THR A 427 -1.48 -20.66 -30.63
CA THR A 427 -0.94 -19.30 -30.67
C THR A 427 -2.08 -18.27 -30.61
N PRO A 428 -1.81 -17.02 -30.20
CA PRO A 428 -2.81 -15.95 -30.23
C PRO A 428 -3.50 -15.79 -31.58
N HIS A 429 -2.76 -15.88 -32.68
CA HIS A 429 -3.31 -15.75 -34.03
C HIS A 429 -4.22 -16.92 -34.41
N GLU A 430 -3.89 -18.14 -33.98
CA GLU A 430 -4.76 -19.31 -34.20
C GLU A 430 -6.07 -19.18 -33.41
N VAL A 431 -6.00 -18.76 -32.13
CA VAL A 431 -7.22 -18.48 -31.34
C VAL A 431 -8.09 -17.44 -32.01
N LEU A 432 -7.49 -16.31 -32.44
CA LEU A 432 -8.21 -15.26 -33.14
C LEU A 432 -8.85 -15.79 -34.42
N SER A 433 -8.09 -16.54 -35.24
CA SER A 433 -8.60 -17.08 -36.52
C SER A 433 -9.78 -18.02 -36.30
N LEU A 434 -9.67 -18.94 -35.34
CA LEU A 434 -10.76 -19.87 -34.97
C LEU A 434 -12.02 -19.12 -34.52
N TRP A 435 -11.84 -18.07 -33.72
CA TRP A 435 -12.96 -17.25 -33.25
C TRP A 435 -13.63 -16.50 -34.40
N MET A 436 -12.83 -15.86 -35.29
CA MET A 436 -13.35 -15.13 -36.44
C MET A 436 -14.06 -16.05 -37.44
N GLU A 437 -13.49 -17.24 -37.70
CA GLU A 437 -14.09 -18.25 -38.58
C GLU A 437 -15.45 -18.73 -38.05
N ALA A 438 -15.55 -18.94 -36.73
CA ALA A 438 -16.79 -19.42 -36.11
C ALA A 438 -17.90 -18.37 -36.13
N LYS A 439 -17.57 -17.09 -35.96
CA LYS A 439 -18.56 -16.00 -35.90
C LYS A 439 -18.92 -15.40 -37.26
N GLY A 440 -17.99 -15.47 -38.23
CA GLY A 440 -18.08 -14.70 -39.46
C GLY A 440 -17.84 -13.20 -39.24
N VAL A 441 -17.39 -12.53 -40.31
CA VAL A 441 -17.06 -11.09 -40.28
C VAL A 441 -18.00 -10.35 -41.22
N GLU A 442 -18.67 -9.31 -40.72
CA GLU A 442 -19.37 -8.35 -41.58
C GLU A 442 -18.38 -7.31 -42.11
N LEU A 443 -18.11 -7.40 -43.41
CA LEU A 443 -17.46 -6.33 -44.17
C LEU A 443 -18.52 -5.25 -44.39
N THR A 444 -18.55 -4.26 -43.52
CA THR A 444 -19.27 -3.02 -43.81
C THR A 444 -18.51 -2.30 -44.92
N GLU A 445 -19.06 -2.31 -46.13
CA GLU A 445 -18.64 -1.39 -47.20
C GLU A 445 -18.96 0.04 -46.72
N GLU A 446 -17.92 0.86 -46.49
CA GLU A 446 -18.08 2.31 -46.29
C GLU A 446 -18.62 2.99 -47.56
#